data_AF-A0A8R7R3Y1-F1
#
_entry.id   AF-A0A8R7R3Y1-F1
#
_cell.length_a   1.000
_cell.length_b   1.000
_cell.length_c   1.000
_cell.angle_alpha   90.00
_cell.angle_beta   90.00
_cell.angle_gamma   90.00
#
_symmetry.space_group_name_H-M   'P 1'
#
loop_
_entity.id
_entity.type
_entity.pdbx_description
1 polymer ?
#
loop_
_entity_poly.entity_id
_entity_poly.type
_entity_poly.pdbx_seq_one_letter_code
_entity_poly.pdbx_strand_id
1 'polypeptide(L)'
;MARVRRRLEKLKLSTLYSFALCAKGSTEDHSKIGTTGFSRVVYVNDPDRHEEEGFRYPRNEVSTTKYSLVTFVPKSLFEQFRRVANFYFLVSGILTLTPLAPYSAVSALLPLSVVITATMLKEGVEDWRRKQQDIELNNRIVKVHRGNGSFEETKWKYIKIGDVIKRL
;
A
#
# COMPACT_ATOMS: atom_id res chain seq x y z
N MET A 1 46.34 47.07 -0.51
CA MET A 1 46.99 45.92 0.16
C MET A 1 45.95 45.20 1.01
N ALA A 2 45.85 43.87 0.83
CA ALA A 2 44.68 43.00 1.07
C ALA A 2 43.93 43.11 2.42
N ARG A 3 42.61 43.30 2.34
CA ARG A 3 41.63 42.77 3.30
C ARG A 3 41.34 41.31 2.93
N VAL A 4 40.78 40.57 3.90
CA VAL A 4 40.18 39.22 3.81
C VAL A 4 41.06 38.10 4.38
N ARG A 5 41.04 37.97 5.72
CA ARG A 5 41.15 36.66 6.39
C ARG A 5 39.85 36.42 7.14
N ARG A 6 38.92 35.67 6.53
CA ARG A 6 37.79 35.06 7.23
C ARG A 6 37.97 33.55 7.21
N ARG A 7 37.87 32.97 8.42
CA ARG A 7 37.27 31.67 8.75
C ARG A 7 37.64 30.50 7.84
N LEU A 8 38.59 29.70 8.32
CA LEU A 8 38.71 28.29 7.95
C LEU A 8 38.78 27.46 9.24
N GLU A 9 37.72 27.52 10.03
CA GLU A 9 37.45 26.52 11.05
C GLU A 9 36.02 26.02 10.89
N LYS A 10 35.88 24.69 10.93
CA LYS A 10 34.64 23.89 10.83
C LYS A 10 34.20 23.46 9.43
N LEU A 11 35.14 23.01 8.58
CA LEU A 11 34.77 22.03 7.55
C LEU A 11 34.60 20.67 8.24
N LYS A 12 33.34 20.29 8.50
CA LYS A 12 32.98 18.98 9.07
C LYS A 12 33.46 17.88 8.12
N LEU A 13 34.42 17.08 8.58
CA LEU A 13 34.96 15.89 7.91
C LEU A 13 33.92 14.81 7.59
N SER A 14 32.66 14.97 8.02
CA SER A 14 31.55 14.06 7.69
C SER A 14 31.15 14.08 6.21
N THR A 15 31.46 15.15 5.48
CA THR A 15 31.07 15.30 4.05
C THR A 15 32.00 14.53 3.10
N LEU A 16 33.16 14.06 3.57
CA LEU A 16 34.10 13.32 2.73
C LEU A 16 33.85 11.80 2.71
N TYR A 17 33.08 11.28 3.66
CA TYR A 17 32.68 9.86 3.65
C TYR A 17 31.66 9.54 2.54
N SER A 18 30.82 10.52 2.17
CA SER A 18 29.81 10.34 1.11
C SER A 18 30.43 10.16 -0.28
N PHE A 19 31.64 10.67 -0.54
CA PHE A 19 32.28 10.56 -1.87
C PHE A 19 33.21 9.36 -2.01
N ALA A 20 33.80 8.84 -0.92
CA ALA A 20 34.72 7.71 -0.98
C ALA A 20 34.04 6.35 -1.23
N LEU A 21 32.73 6.24 -0.96
CA LEU A 21 31.95 5.03 -1.26
C LEU A 21 31.53 4.93 -2.73
N CYS A 22 31.63 6.01 -3.53
CA CYS A 22 31.36 5.98 -4.97
C CYS A 22 32.54 5.48 -5.82
N ALA A 23 33.70 5.18 -5.22
CA ALA A 23 34.88 4.70 -5.94
C ALA A 23 35.04 3.17 -5.92
N LYS A 24 34.11 2.43 -5.30
CA LYS A 24 33.95 1.01 -5.63
C LYS A 24 33.08 0.94 -6.87
N GLY A 25 33.73 0.77 -8.03
CA GLY A 25 33.04 0.36 -9.24
C GLY A 25 32.14 -0.81 -8.87
N SER A 26 30.84 -0.55 -8.88
CA SER A 26 29.84 -1.60 -8.87
C SER A 26 30.20 -2.43 -10.08
N THR A 27 30.76 -3.62 -9.86
CA THR A 27 30.65 -4.69 -10.84
C THR A 27 29.18 -4.71 -11.21
N GLU A 28 28.87 -4.26 -12.42
CA GLU A 28 27.52 -4.12 -12.90
C GLU A 28 26.92 -5.52 -12.93
N ASP A 29 26.21 -5.88 -11.85
CA ASP A 29 25.33 -7.03 -11.82
C ASP A 29 24.16 -6.70 -12.75
N HIS A 30 24.42 -6.70 -14.06
CA HIS A 30 23.40 -6.58 -15.11
C HIS A 30 22.31 -7.64 -14.95
N SER A 31 22.61 -8.73 -14.24
CA SER A 31 21.68 -9.78 -13.82
C SER A 31 20.59 -9.30 -12.84
N LYS A 32 20.75 -8.14 -12.19
CA LYS A 32 19.78 -7.57 -11.24
C LYS A 32 18.95 -6.42 -11.83
N ILE A 33 19.26 -5.98 -13.05
CA ILE A 33 18.47 -4.99 -13.77
C ILE A 33 17.06 -5.57 -13.96
N GLY A 34 16.01 -4.80 -13.61
CA GLY A 34 14.61 -5.25 -13.64
C GLY A 34 14.09 -5.88 -12.34
N THR A 35 14.93 -6.10 -11.32
CA THR A 35 14.50 -6.58 -9.99
C THR A 35 14.19 -5.43 -9.03
N THR A 36 13.41 -5.70 -7.98
CA THR A 36 13.01 -4.71 -6.98
C THR A 36 14.23 -4.12 -6.27
N GLY A 37 14.45 -2.81 -6.40
CA GLY A 37 15.57 -2.09 -5.77
C GLY A 37 16.72 -1.71 -6.72
N PHE A 38 16.65 -2.12 -7.99
CA PHE A 38 17.65 -1.80 -9.03
C PHE A 38 17.03 -1.01 -10.20
N SER A 39 17.85 -0.67 -11.21
CA SER A 39 17.39 0.02 -12.43
C SER A 39 16.32 -0.79 -13.17
N ARG A 40 15.28 -0.11 -13.67
CA ARG A 40 14.17 -0.72 -14.43
C ARG A 40 14.40 -0.56 -15.93
N VAL A 41 14.21 -1.63 -16.70
CA VAL A 41 14.26 -1.59 -18.17
C VAL A 41 12.85 -1.63 -18.74
N VAL A 42 12.52 -0.65 -19.59
CA VAL A 42 11.20 -0.51 -20.21
C VAL A 42 11.36 -0.50 -21.72
N TYR A 43 10.66 -1.41 -22.40
CA TYR A 43 10.58 -1.46 -23.86
C TYR A 43 9.33 -0.71 -24.29
N VAL A 44 9.49 0.26 -25.17
CA VAL A 44 8.39 1.13 -25.58
C VAL A 44 7.58 0.42 -26.67
N ASN A 45 6.25 0.40 -26.51
CA ASN A 45 5.29 -0.19 -27.45
C ASN A 45 5.45 -1.71 -27.69
N ASP A 46 6.16 -2.39 -26.78
CA ASP A 46 6.40 -3.83 -26.80
C ASP A 46 6.29 -4.39 -25.35
N PRO A 47 5.05 -4.54 -24.85
CA PRO A 47 4.83 -4.94 -23.46
C PRO A 47 5.06 -6.43 -23.22
N ASP A 48 4.98 -7.28 -24.25
CA ASP A 48 5.09 -8.73 -24.10
C ASP A 48 6.55 -9.18 -23.99
N ARG A 49 7.48 -8.43 -24.59
CA ARG A 49 8.93 -8.62 -24.41
C ARG A 49 9.40 -8.59 -22.96
N HIS A 50 8.69 -7.85 -22.10
CA HIS A 50 8.98 -7.88 -20.66
C HIS A 50 8.74 -9.26 -20.04
N GLU A 51 7.66 -9.93 -20.42
CA GLU A 51 7.35 -11.27 -19.92
C GLU A 51 8.31 -12.31 -20.50
N GLU A 52 8.70 -12.18 -21.77
CA GLU A 52 9.67 -13.04 -22.45
C GLU A 52 11.08 -12.96 -21.84
N GLU A 53 11.54 -11.75 -21.49
CA GLU A 53 12.84 -11.54 -20.84
C GLU A 53 12.80 -11.81 -19.33
N GLY A 54 11.65 -12.24 -18.79
CA GLY A 54 11.49 -12.62 -17.38
C GLY A 54 11.25 -11.44 -16.43
N PHE A 55 11.01 -10.23 -16.94
CA PHE A 55 10.65 -9.07 -16.13
C PHE A 55 9.19 -9.18 -15.66
N ARG A 56 9.01 -9.38 -14.35
CA ARG A 56 7.69 -9.40 -13.71
C ARG A 56 7.34 -8.05 -13.11
N TYR A 57 6.55 -7.27 -13.85
CA TYR A 57 6.04 -6.00 -13.36
C TYR A 57 4.67 -6.12 -12.67
N PRO A 58 4.39 -5.27 -11.67
CA PRO A 58 3.06 -5.18 -11.08
C PRO A 58 2.02 -4.74 -12.12
N ARG A 59 0.79 -5.24 -11.97
CA ARG A 59 -0.34 -4.80 -12.79
C ARG A 59 -0.77 -3.38 -12.41
N ASN A 60 -1.39 -2.66 -13.35
CA ASN A 60 -1.94 -1.33 -13.13
C ASN A 60 -3.31 -1.38 -12.41
N GLU A 61 -3.43 -2.20 -11.37
CA GLU A 61 -4.62 -2.34 -10.56
C GLU A 61 -4.42 -1.63 -9.22
N VAL A 62 -5.28 -0.67 -8.91
CA VAL A 62 -5.27 0.04 -7.64
C VAL A 62 -6.30 -0.58 -6.71
N SER A 63 -5.88 -0.96 -5.50
CA SER A 63 -6.78 -1.43 -4.44
C SER A 63 -6.47 -0.68 -3.16
N THR A 64 -7.49 0.01 -2.62
CA THR A 64 -7.46 0.77 -1.37
C THR A 64 -8.22 0.06 -0.25
N THR A 65 -8.90 -1.05 -0.56
CA THR A 65 -9.63 -1.87 0.42
C THR A 65 -8.68 -2.57 1.39
N LYS A 66 -8.92 -2.39 2.69
CA LYS A 66 -8.08 -3.00 3.75
C LYS A 66 -8.54 -4.42 4.09
N TYR A 67 -9.81 -4.75 3.80
CA TYR A 67 -10.43 -6.01 4.16
C TYR A 67 -11.00 -6.72 2.94
N SER A 68 -10.76 -8.03 2.85
CA SER A 68 -11.60 -8.91 2.02
C SER A 68 -12.87 -9.26 2.80
N LEU A 69 -13.99 -9.51 2.12
CA LEU A 69 -15.30 -9.85 2.72
C LEU A 69 -15.19 -10.97 3.78
N VAL A 70 -14.32 -11.95 3.54
CA VAL A 70 -14.08 -13.08 4.45
C VAL A 70 -13.23 -12.68 5.66
N THR A 71 -12.25 -11.81 5.47
CA THR A 71 -11.33 -11.35 6.53
C THR A 71 -11.88 -10.19 7.35
N PHE A 72 -12.97 -9.55 6.90
CA PHE A 72 -13.52 -8.34 7.50
C PHE A 72 -13.92 -8.55 8.96
N VAL A 73 -14.74 -9.57 9.22
CA VAL A 73 -15.26 -9.87 10.57
C VAL A 73 -14.14 -10.22 11.55
N PRO A 74 -13.27 -11.22 11.31
CA PRO A 74 -12.25 -11.59 12.29
C PRO A 74 -11.22 -10.48 12.51
N LYS A 75 -10.84 -9.74 11.46
CA LYS A 75 -9.82 -8.68 11.55
C LYS A 75 -10.37 -7.41 12.20
N SER A 76 -11.60 -6.98 11.86
CA SER A 76 -12.23 -5.82 12.50
C SER A 76 -12.52 -6.09 13.99
N LEU A 77 -13.03 -7.29 14.34
CA LEU A 77 -13.19 -7.68 15.74
C LEU A 77 -11.86 -7.67 16.51
N PHE A 78 -10.80 -8.22 15.92
CA PHE A 78 -9.48 -8.21 16.54
C PHE A 78 -8.99 -6.78 16.79
N GLU A 79 -9.13 -5.88 15.80
CA GLU A 79 -8.75 -4.47 15.96
C GLU A 79 -9.58 -3.76 17.05
N GLN A 80 -10.85 -4.13 17.21
CA GLN A 80 -11.71 -3.57 18.25
C GLN A 80 -11.35 -4.10 19.65
N PHE A 81 -11.06 -5.40 19.82
CA PHE A 81 -10.67 -5.97 21.12
C PHE A 81 -9.25 -5.62 21.54
N ARG A 82 -8.38 -5.15 20.62
CA ARG A 82 -7.09 -4.56 20.99
C ARG A 82 -7.20 -3.23 21.75
N ARG A 83 -8.38 -2.58 21.75
CA ARG A 83 -8.61 -1.36 22.54
C ARG A 83 -8.81 -1.72 24.01
N VAL A 84 -8.07 -1.07 24.89
CA VAL A 84 -8.07 -1.33 26.35
C VAL A 84 -9.50 -1.33 26.94
N ALA A 85 -10.35 -0.38 26.53
CA ALA A 85 -11.74 -0.32 26.98
C ALA A 85 -12.55 -1.55 26.57
N ASN A 86 -12.50 -1.95 25.30
CA ASN A 86 -13.23 -3.11 24.79
C ASN A 86 -12.70 -4.42 25.40
N PHE A 87 -11.38 -4.50 25.64
CA PHE A 87 -10.75 -5.62 26.32
C PHE A 87 -11.20 -5.73 27.79
N TYR A 88 -11.27 -4.61 28.51
CA TYR A 88 -11.78 -4.57 29.88
C TYR A 88 -13.22 -5.11 29.96
N PHE A 89 -14.11 -4.63 29.09
CA PHE A 89 -15.50 -5.11 29.06
C PHE A 89 -15.61 -6.58 28.63
N LEU A 90 -14.72 -7.06 27.75
CA LEU A 90 -14.65 -8.48 27.39
C LEU A 90 -14.27 -9.35 28.60
N VAL A 91 -13.23 -8.97 29.34
CA VAL A 91 -12.78 -9.71 30.53
C VAL A 91 -13.85 -9.66 31.62
N SER A 92 -14.44 -8.49 31.87
CA SER A 92 -15.55 -8.32 32.82
C SER A 92 -16.78 -9.16 32.41
N GLY A 93 -17.08 -9.21 31.11
CA GLY A 93 -18.11 -10.08 30.55
C GLY A 93 -17.85 -11.57 30.78
N ILE A 94 -16.61 -12.03 30.63
CA ILE A 94 -16.23 -13.42 30.91
C ILE A 94 -16.32 -13.73 32.41
N LEU A 95 -15.89 -12.81 33.27
CA LEU A 95 -15.96 -12.98 34.73
C LEU A 95 -17.42 -13.03 35.22
N THR A 96 -18.32 -12.28 34.59
CA THR A 96 -19.77 -12.29 34.92
C THR A 96 -20.50 -13.55 34.49
N LEU A 97 -19.88 -14.43 33.68
CA LEU A 97 -20.39 -15.78 33.39
C LEU A 97 -20.13 -16.77 34.53
N THR A 98 -19.24 -16.43 35.48
CA THR A 98 -19.00 -17.27 36.66
C THR A 98 -20.07 -16.99 37.73
N PRO A 99 -20.44 -18.00 38.54
CA PRO A 99 -21.48 -17.85 39.58
C PRO A 99 -21.09 -16.91 40.73
N LEU A 100 -19.89 -16.30 40.68
CA LEU A 100 -19.36 -15.38 41.68
C LEU A 100 -19.80 -13.92 41.44
N ALA A 101 -20.39 -13.62 40.28
CA ALA A 101 -20.75 -12.26 39.92
C ALA A 101 -22.17 -11.89 40.38
N PRO A 102 -22.35 -10.78 41.13
CA PRO A 102 -23.67 -10.30 41.55
C PRO A 102 -24.44 -9.56 40.45
N TYR A 103 -23.84 -9.35 39.27
CA TYR A 103 -24.40 -8.62 38.14
C TYR A 103 -24.64 -9.54 36.94
N SER A 104 -25.71 -9.29 36.18
CA SER A 104 -26.01 -10.03 34.96
C SER A 104 -24.98 -9.76 33.86
N ALA A 105 -24.46 -10.81 33.23
CA ALA A 105 -23.56 -10.69 32.08
C ALA A 105 -24.16 -9.86 30.93
N VAL A 106 -25.49 -9.84 30.81
CA VAL A 106 -26.21 -9.09 29.76
C VAL A 106 -26.01 -7.59 29.91
N SER A 107 -26.06 -7.04 31.13
CA SER A 107 -25.93 -5.58 31.34
C SER A 107 -24.52 -5.07 31.05
N ALA A 108 -23.50 -5.92 31.19
CA ALA A 108 -22.12 -5.59 30.85
C ALA A 108 -21.82 -5.75 29.35
N LEU A 109 -22.34 -6.81 28.71
CA LEU A 109 -22.03 -7.14 27.31
C LEU A 109 -22.89 -6.38 26.29
N LEU A 110 -24.12 -6.03 26.63
CA LEU A 110 -25.04 -5.35 25.72
C LEU A 110 -24.54 -3.98 25.22
N PRO A 111 -24.07 -3.05 26.06
CA PRO A 111 -23.54 -1.77 25.55
C PRO A 111 -22.28 -1.98 24.68
N LEU A 112 -21.43 -2.94 25.05
CA LEU A 112 -20.23 -3.28 24.27
C LEU A 112 -20.61 -3.82 22.88
N SER A 113 -21.54 -4.76 22.80
CA SER A 113 -21.93 -5.40 21.54
C SER A 113 -22.57 -4.40 20.57
N VAL A 114 -23.41 -3.48 21.07
CA VAL A 114 -24.02 -2.41 20.27
C VAL A 114 -22.94 -1.50 19.68
N VAL A 115 -21.99 -1.04 20.50
CA VAL A 115 -20.91 -0.17 20.04
C VAL A 115 -20.03 -0.89 19.03
N ILE A 116 -19.61 -2.13 19.32
CA ILE A 116 -18.77 -2.93 18.41
C ILE A 116 -19.47 -3.12 17.07
N THR A 117 -20.72 -3.57 17.10
CA THR A 117 -21.50 -3.84 15.89
C THR A 117 -21.71 -2.59 15.05
N ALA A 118 -22.05 -1.45 15.67
CA ALA A 118 -22.19 -0.18 14.97
C ALA A 118 -20.87 0.28 14.33
N THR A 119 -19.75 0.09 15.03
CA THR A 119 -18.43 0.46 14.53
C THR A 119 -18.01 -0.43 13.37
N MET A 120 -18.23 -1.75 13.47
CA MET A 120 -17.99 -2.69 12.38
C MET A 120 -18.87 -2.35 11.17
N LEU A 121 -20.17 -2.09 11.36
CA LEU A 121 -21.05 -1.75 10.26
C LEU A 121 -20.57 -0.50 9.52
N LYS A 122 -20.19 0.54 10.25
CA LYS A 122 -19.64 1.76 9.67
C LYS A 122 -18.36 1.49 8.86
N GLU A 123 -17.41 0.77 9.43
CA GLU A 123 -16.16 0.39 8.75
C GLU A 123 -16.44 -0.43 7.48
N GLY A 124 -17.37 -1.37 7.54
CA GLY A 124 -17.74 -2.21 6.40
C GLY A 124 -18.39 -1.41 5.27
N VAL A 125 -19.29 -0.48 5.59
CA VAL A 125 -19.90 0.42 4.59
C VAL A 125 -18.84 1.32 3.94
N GLU A 126 -17.90 1.84 4.71
CA GLU A 126 -16.83 2.67 4.20
C GLU A 126 -15.89 1.89 3.28
N ASP A 127 -15.45 0.69 3.68
CA ASP A 127 -14.57 -0.15 2.86
C ASP A 127 -15.30 -0.62 1.59
N TRP A 128 -16.61 -0.88 1.65
CA TRP A 128 -17.41 -1.17 0.45
C TRP A 128 -17.44 0.01 -0.52
N ARG A 129 -17.62 1.24 -0.04
CA ARG A 129 -17.58 2.44 -0.90
C ARG A 129 -16.22 2.61 -1.56
N ARG A 130 -15.13 2.38 -0.83
CA ARG A 130 -13.76 2.38 -1.41
C ARG A 130 -13.61 1.32 -2.49
N LYS A 131 -14.13 0.11 -2.26
CA LYS A 131 -14.13 -0.94 -3.28
C LYS A 131 -14.83 -0.51 -4.57
N GLN A 132 -15.98 0.16 -4.46
CA GLN A 132 -16.69 0.67 -5.64
C GLN A 132 -15.87 1.71 -6.40
N GLN A 133 -15.19 2.61 -5.68
CA GLN A 133 -14.30 3.61 -6.28
C GLN A 133 -13.10 2.96 -6.98
N ASP A 134 -12.46 1.96 -6.35
CA ASP A 134 -11.38 1.20 -6.97
C ASP A 134 -11.86 0.50 -8.25
N ILE A 135 -13.05 -0.11 -8.23
CA ILE A 135 -13.66 -0.75 -9.41
C ILE A 135 -13.89 0.27 -10.52
N GLU A 136 -14.42 1.46 -10.19
CA GLU A 136 -14.64 2.52 -11.18
C GLU A 136 -13.30 2.94 -11.81
N LEU A 137 -12.31 3.26 -10.98
CA LEU A 137 -10.98 3.69 -11.42
C LEU A 137 -10.30 2.64 -12.31
N ASN A 138 -10.29 1.38 -11.88
CA ASN A 138 -9.66 0.27 -12.60
C ASN A 138 -10.36 -0.06 -13.93
N ASN A 139 -11.64 0.31 -14.09
CA ASN A 139 -12.40 0.10 -15.31
C ASN A 139 -12.47 1.34 -16.23
N ARG A 140 -11.83 2.46 -15.88
CA ARG A 140 -11.78 3.64 -16.76
C ARG A 140 -11.16 3.30 -18.11
N ILE A 141 -11.75 3.82 -19.18
CA ILE A 141 -11.28 3.60 -20.54
C ILE A 141 -10.14 4.56 -20.87
N VAL A 142 -9.07 4.03 -21.45
CA VAL A 142 -7.89 4.77 -21.92
C VAL A 142 -7.53 4.30 -23.31
N LYS A 143 -7.00 5.22 -24.12
CA LYS A 143 -6.51 4.96 -25.47
C LYS A 143 -5.02 4.62 -25.44
N VAL A 144 -4.67 3.40 -25.82
CA VAL A 144 -3.29 2.91 -25.93
C VAL A 144 -2.90 2.86 -27.40
N HIS A 145 -1.70 3.34 -27.71
CA HIS A 145 -1.11 3.26 -29.03
C HIS A 145 -0.71 1.82 -29.35
N ARG A 146 -1.04 1.36 -30.55
CA ARG A 146 -0.56 0.08 -31.10
C ARG A 146 0.35 0.38 -32.30
N GLY A 147 1.34 -0.47 -32.54
CA GLY A 147 2.41 -0.29 -33.54
C GLY A 147 1.99 0.09 -34.97
N ASN A 148 0.71 -0.03 -35.31
CA ASN A 148 0.16 0.36 -36.62
C ASN A 148 -0.31 1.82 -36.68
N GLY A 149 0.06 2.67 -35.71
CA GLY A 149 -0.36 4.07 -35.67
C GLY A 149 -1.76 4.30 -35.08
N SER A 150 -2.50 3.22 -34.78
CA SER A 150 -3.86 3.26 -34.26
C SER A 150 -3.89 3.35 -32.73
N PHE A 151 -4.98 3.90 -32.21
CA PHE A 151 -5.26 3.91 -30.77
C PHE A 151 -6.41 2.97 -30.47
N GLU A 152 -6.15 2.00 -29.60
CA GLU A 152 -7.12 1.03 -29.12
C GLU A 152 -7.63 1.43 -27.73
N GLU A 153 -8.91 1.22 -27.47
CA GLU A 153 -9.48 1.47 -26.15
C GLU A 153 -9.31 0.25 -25.23
N THR A 154 -8.69 0.47 -24.08
CA THR A 154 -8.52 -0.55 -23.05
C THR A 154 -8.95 -0.01 -21.69
N LYS A 155 -9.14 -0.92 -20.72
CA LYS A 155 -9.41 -0.53 -19.33
C LYS A 155 -8.10 -0.19 -18.62
N TRP A 156 -8.16 0.74 -17.68
CA TRP A 156 -7.03 1.18 -16.86
C TRP A 156 -6.21 0.01 -16.31
N LYS A 157 -6.89 -1.00 -15.74
CA LYS A 157 -6.24 -2.18 -15.15
C LYS A 157 -5.46 -3.08 -16.10
N TYR A 158 -5.70 -2.97 -17.42
CA TYR A 158 -5.05 -3.80 -18.44
C TYR A 158 -3.86 -3.10 -19.10
N ILE A 159 -3.58 -1.84 -18.75
CA ILE A 159 -2.39 -1.13 -19.21
C ILE A 159 -1.16 -1.84 -18.66
N LYS A 160 -0.22 -2.17 -19.55
CA LYS A 160 1.07 -2.79 -19.20
C LYS A 160 2.19 -1.74 -19.24
N ILE A 161 3.33 -2.08 -18.63
CA ILE A 161 4.54 -1.25 -18.73
C ILE A 161 5.04 -1.29 -20.19
N GLY A 162 5.38 -0.12 -20.72
CA GLY A 162 5.79 0.03 -22.12
C GLY A 162 4.67 0.55 -23.04
N ASP A 163 3.40 0.45 -22.62
CA ASP A 163 2.28 0.99 -23.39
C ASP A 163 2.34 2.52 -23.47
N VAL A 164 2.18 3.07 -24.69
CA VAL A 164 2.08 4.51 -24.91
C VAL A 164 0.62 4.91 -24.87
N ILE A 165 0.25 5.82 -23.96
CA ILE A 165 -1.13 6.27 -23.79
C ILE A 165 -1.36 7.64 -24.41
N LYS A 166 -2.55 7.85 -24.97
CA LYS A 166 -3.03 9.18 -25.35
C LYS A 166 -3.85 9.75 -24.21
N ARG A 167 -3.48 10.94 -23.74
CA ARG A 167 -4.30 11.71 -22.81
C ARG A 167 -5.60 12.10 -23.53
N LEU A 168 -6.73 11.62 -23.01
CA LEU A 168 -8.07 12.04 -23.43
C LEU A 168 -8.28 13.53 -23.12
#